data_AF-A0A7S1PPE9-F1
#
_entry.id   AF-A0A7S1PPE9-F1
#
_cell.length_a   1.000
_cell.length_b   1.000
_cell.length_c   1.000
_cell.angle_alpha   90.00
_cell.angle_beta   90.00
_cell.angle_gamma   90.00
#
_symmetry.space_group_name_H-M   'P 1'
#
loop_
_entity.id
_entity.type
_entity.pdbx_description
1 polymer ?
#
loop_
_entity_poly.entity_id
_entity_poly.type
_entity_poly.pdbx_seq_one_letter_code
_entity_poly.pdbx_strand_id
1 'polypeptide(L)'
;IIDRFISRVVSIQRHVRQFMLHKRHRCELLAKEWQRVEDNHLASYFKLCSQEVITEMRDGSKKPSTQGAPRPVAKDGHTPAPVRPDIAERSAAVARPILKRARQQRELAKMLEEGGGLQVDWRTYRIPPDERQAMISHYYSVKVLHRARTQDSFHSAVKKAILAKKQDADLSLDIDRRKHKTPTVVKQDAIEVSSMPAFWHFTDEEFLMLIAMSAQALIKTTPFCDHPANKGLPEPFRRQKSKEAKQSTLGSSAVDRAAVRLRCVGDNSSIPIGRLRSPTGKGHDQLPQLATATKSPAPKGVDIDEVFRRFTPRLRDISEEQAAECRGSGDGRSGPYSRH
;
A
#
# COMPACT_ATOMS: atom_id res chain seq x y z
N ILE A 1 9.84 41.97 18.89
CA ILE A 1 8.75 41.20 18.22
C ILE A 1 9.32 40.35 17.07
N ILE A 2 10.16 40.95 16.22
CA ILE A 2 10.81 40.29 15.08
C ILE A 2 11.58 39.02 15.50
N ASP A 3 12.41 39.09 16.54
CA ASP A 3 13.20 37.92 16.99
C ASP A 3 12.35 36.74 17.45
N ARG A 4 11.21 37.02 18.09
CA ARG A 4 10.25 35.98 18.50
C ARG A 4 9.60 35.31 17.29
N PHE A 5 9.29 36.07 16.24
CA PHE A 5 8.76 35.54 14.99
C PHE A 5 9.80 34.67 14.27
N ILE A 6 11.02 35.18 14.10
CA ILE A 6 12.14 34.44 13.48
C ILE A 6 12.39 33.13 14.22
N SER A 7 12.46 33.17 15.56
CA SER A 7 12.65 31.98 16.39
C SER A 7 11.56 30.92 16.17
N ARG A 8 10.29 31.34 16.01
CA ARG A 8 9.17 30.44 15.71
C ARG A 8 9.30 29.81 14.32
N VAL A 9 9.66 30.59 13.30
CA VAL A 9 9.86 30.09 11.93
C VAL A 9 10.99 29.07 11.89
N VAL A 10 12.14 29.37 12.51
CA VAL A 10 13.29 28.45 12.60
C VAL A 10 12.89 27.16 13.31
N SER A 11 12.11 27.26 14.39
CA SER A 11 11.58 26.09 15.10
C SER A 11 10.70 25.23 14.18
N ILE A 12 9.76 25.82 13.45
CA ILE A 12 8.90 25.10 12.51
C ILE A 12 9.73 24.40 11.42
N GLN A 13 10.68 25.12 10.80
CA GLN A 13 11.56 24.56 9.77
C GLN A 13 12.35 23.36 10.29
N ARG A 14 12.87 23.43 11.52
CA ARG A 14 13.58 22.32 12.18
C ARG A 14 12.67 21.10 12.34
N HIS A 15 11.45 21.28 12.84
CA HIS A 15 10.50 20.19 13.01
C HIS A 15 10.07 19.57 11.67
N VAL A 16 9.89 20.38 10.63
CA VAL A 16 9.57 19.88 9.27
C VAL A 16 10.72 19.03 8.73
N ARG A 17 11.98 19.49 8.85
CA ARG A 17 13.15 18.70 8.42
C ARG A 17 13.24 17.38 9.17
N GLN A 18 13.09 17.41 10.50
CA GLN A 18 13.10 16.20 11.32
C GLN A 18 11.97 15.25 10.95
N PHE A 19 10.77 15.77 10.69
CA PHE A 19 9.63 14.98 10.22
C PHE A 19 9.93 14.30 8.88
N MET A 20 10.51 15.02 7.92
CA MET A 20 10.85 14.45 6.61
C MET A 20 11.90 13.34 6.72
N LEU A 21 12.89 13.49 7.61
CA LEU A 21 13.86 12.44 7.90
C LEU A 21 13.18 11.19 8.49
N HIS A 22 12.32 11.36 9.50
CA HIS A 22 11.56 10.25 10.08
C HIS A 22 10.62 9.59 9.08
N LYS A 23 9.95 10.37 8.22
CA LYS A 23 9.09 9.86 7.16
C LYS A 23 9.89 8.97 6.20
N ARG A 24 11.03 9.46 5.70
CA ARG A 24 11.89 8.70 4.78
C ARG A 24 12.31 7.38 5.41
N HIS A 25 12.87 7.44 6.62
CA HIS A 25 13.33 6.25 7.34
C HIS A 25 12.20 5.22 7.55
N ARG A 26 11.02 5.67 7.98
CA ARG A 26 9.86 4.77 8.16
C ARG A 26 9.38 4.18 6.85
N CYS A 27 9.37 4.94 5.76
CA CYS A 27 9.01 4.42 4.44
C CYS A 27 10.00 3.33 3.98
N GLU A 28 11.29 3.49 4.26
CA GLU A 28 12.30 2.45 3.98
C GLU A 28 12.04 1.16 4.78
N LEU A 29 11.66 1.27 6.06
CA LEU A 29 11.28 0.10 6.87
C LEU A 29 10.03 -0.58 6.31
N LEU A 30 8.99 0.21 5.99
CA LEU A 30 7.77 -0.30 5.39
C LEU A 30 8.01 -0.94 4.02
N ALA A 31 8.97 -0.44 3.24
CA ALA A 31 9.32 -1.03 1.94
C ALA A 31 9.97 -2.41 2.07
N LYS A 32 10.74 -2.65 3.15
CA LYS A 32 11.28 -3.98 3.47
C LYS A 32 10.18 -4.95 3.89
N GLU A 33 9.27 -4.51 4.76
CA GLU A 33 8.12 -5.33 5.19
C GLU A 33 7.18 -5.63 4.03
N TRP A 34 6.89 -4.64 3.18
CA TRP A 34 6.13 -4.85 1.94
C TRP A 34 6.75 -5.98 1.11
N GLN A 35 8.06 -5.92 0.87
CA GLN A 35 8.74 -6.92 0.05
C GLN A 35 8.65 -8.32 0.69
N ARG A 36 8.77 -8.43 2.02
CA ARG A 36 8.58 -9.70 2.74
C ARG A 36 7.18 -10.26 2.50
N VAL A 37 6.14 -9.44 2.66
CA VAL A 37 4.74 -9.86 2.47
C VAL A 37 4.47 -10.25 1.02
N GLU A 38 4.94 -9.43 0.08
CA GLU A 38 4.83 -9.65 -1.36
C GLU A 38 5.51 -10.96 -1.79
N ASP A 39 6.75 -11.19 -1.37
CA ASP A 39 7.50 -12.40 -1.67
C ASP A 39 6.82 -13.65 -1.13
N ASN A 40 6.35 -13.59 0.12
CA ASN A 40 5.63 -14.70 0.75
C ASN A 40 4.33 -15.03 -0.01
N HIS A 41 3.57 -14.00 -0.40
CA HIS A 41 2.32 -14.17 -1.11
C HIS A 41 2.52 -14.73 -2.53
N LEU A 42 3.46 -14.15 -3.29
CA LEU A 42 3.77 -14.61 -4.65
C LEU A 42 4.32 -16.04 -4.65
N ALA A 43 5.26 -16.36 -3.76
CA ALA A 43 5.81 -17.70 -3.64
C ALA A 43 4.71 -18.74 -3.29
N SER A 44 3.85 -18.42 -2.32
CA SER A 44 2.74 -19.29 -1.93
C SER A 44 1.74 -19.50 -3.07
N TYR A 45 1.38 -18.44 -3.78
CA TYR A 45 0.45 -18.48 -4.90
C TYR A 45 0.95 -19.37 -6.04
N PHE A 46 2.19 -19.15 -6.52
CA PHE A 46 2.73 -19.93 -7.62
C PHE A 46 3.01 -21.38 -7.23
N LYS A 47 3.34 -21.65 -5.96
CA LYS A 47 3.40 -23.02 -5.44
C LYS A 47 2.05 -23.72 -5.57
N LEU A 48 0.95 -23.10 -5.16
CA LEU A 48 -0.39 -23.67 -5.29
C LEU A 48 -0.78 -23.89 -6.76
N CYS A 49 -0.53 -22.91 -7.64
CA CYS A 49 -0.80 -23.09 -9.07
C CYS A 49 0.00 -24.24 -9.70
N SER A 50 1.27 -24.40 -9.33
CA SER A 50 2.08 -25.51 -9.83
C SER A 50 1.52 -26.87 -9.36
N GLN A 51 1.04 -26.96 -8.12
CA GLN A 51 0.42 -28.16 -7.58
C GLN A 51 -0.89 -28.49 -8.32
N GLU A 52 -1.72 -27.49 -8.59
CA GLU A 52 -2.99 -27.64 -9.31
C GLU A 52 -2.77 -28.20 -10.73
N VAL A 53 -1.83 -27.62 -11.49
CA VAL A 53 -1.47 -28.10 -12.84
C VAL A 53 -1.01 -29.56 -12.82
N ILE A 54 -0.22 -29.96 -11.82
CA ILE A 54 0.24 -31.34 -11.68
C ILE A 54 -0.91 -32.29 -11.37
N THR A 55 -1.84 -31.88 -10.50
CA THR A 55 -3.02 -32.68 -10.19
C THR A 55 -3.93 -32.85 -11.40
N GLU A 56 -4.09 -31.80 -12.21
CA GLU A 56 -4.86 -31.85 -13.45
C GLU A 56 -4.23 -32.81 -14.48
N MET A 57 -2.91 -32.73 -14.70
CA MET A 57 -2.19 -33.67 -15.58
C MET A 57 -2.31 -35.12 -15.09
N ARG A 58 -2.27 -35.33 -13.76
CA ARG A 58 -2.42 -36.65 -13.14
C ARG A 58 -3.81 -37.23 -13.37
N ASP A 59 -4.87 -36.44 -13.24
CA ASP A 59 -6.24 -36.91 -13.37
C ASP A 59 -6.72 -36.99 -14.83
N GLY A 60 -6.16 -36.17 -15.74
CA GLY A 60 -6.34 -36.31 -17.19
C GLY A 60 -5.88 -37.68 -17.71
N SER A 61 -4.79 -38.23 -17.16
CA SER A 61 -4.29 -39.58 -17.52
C SER A 61 -5.20 -40.74 -17.06
N LYS A 62 -6.14 -40.49 -16.15
CA LYS A 62 -7.02 -41.54 -15.59
C LYS A 62 -8.27 -41.79 -16.38
N LYS A 63 -8.78 -40.81 -17.12
CA LYS A 63 -9.94 -41.02 -17.98
C LYS A 63 -9.46 -41.89 -19.14
N PRO A 64 -9.74 -43.21 -19.13
CA PRO A 64 -9.46 -44.02 -20.30
C PRO A 64 -10.28 -43.37 -21.41
N SER A 65 -9.70 -43.24 -22.59
CA SER A 65 -10.44 -42.95 -23.80
C SER A 65 -11.44 -44.09 -24.05
N THR A 66 -12.54 -44.13 -23.30
CA THR A 66 -13.66 -45.04 -23.49
C THR A 66 -14.61 -44.48 -24.56
N GLN A 67 -14.06 -43.76 -25.54
CA GLN A 67 -14.72 -43.51 -26.82
C GLN A 67 -14.22 -44.58 -27.79
N GLY A 68 -15.03 -45.63 -27.99
CA GLY A 68 -14.77 -46.62 -29.03
C GLY A 68 -14.81 -48.09 -28.61
N ALA A 69 -15.60 -48.48 -27.61
CA ALA A 69 -16.03 -49.88 -27.52
C ALA A 69 -17.42 -49.99 -28.18
N PRO A 70 -17.55 -50.66 -29.33
CA PRO A 70 -18.85 -50.87 -29.97
C PRO A 70 -19.76 -51.68 -29.05
N ARG A 71 -20.99 -51.18 -28.89
CA ARG A 71 -22.07 -51.80 -28.12
C ARG A 71 -22.30 -53.23 -28.65
N PRO A 72 -22.06 -54.30 -27.87
CA PRO A 72 -22.49 -55.63 -28.27
C PRO A 72 -24.02 -55.69 -28.16
N VAL A 73 -24.66 -55.89 -29.29
CA VAL A 73 -26.10 -56.12 -29.40
C VAL A 73 -26.42 -57.43 -28.66
N ALA A 74 -27.36 -57.36 -27.74
CA ALA A 74 -27.85 -58.47 -26.95
C ALA A 74 -28.34 -59.63 -27.85
N LYS A 75 -27.93 -60.85 -27.52
CA LYS A 75 -28.71 -62.06 -27.81
C LYS A 75 -28.78 -62.92 -26.55
N ASP A 76 -30.02 -63.21 -26.19
CA ASP A 76 -30.46 -64.01 -25.06
C ASP A 76 -29.93 -65.45 -25.11
N GLY A 77 -29.70 -66.06 -23.94
CA GLY A 77 -29.40 -67.49 -23.88
C GLY A 77 -28.73 -68.00 -22.60
N HIS A 78 -29.53 -68.15 -21.54
CA HIS A 78 -29.51 -69.17 -20.48
C HIS A 78 -28.33 -70.19 -20.40
N THR A 79 -27.58 -70.22 -19.28
CA THR A 79 -27.31 -71.43 -18.44
C THR A 79 -26.42 -71.10 -17.22
N PRO A 80 -26.69 -71.66 -16.01
CA PRO A 80 -25.80 -71.55 -14.85
C PRO A 80 -24.78 -72.71 -14.84
N ALA A 81 -23.48 -72.38 -14.73
CA ALA A 81 -22.37 -73.34 -14.73
C ALA A 81 -21.39 -73.06 -13.57
N PRO A 82 -20.58 -74.06 -13.16
CA PRO A 82 -20.09 -74.21 -11.80
C PRO A 82 -18.84 -73.39 -11.48
N VAL A 83 -18.75 -73.03 -10.20
CA VAL A 83 -17.70 -72.25 -9.53
C VAL A 83 -16.31 -72.88 -9.76
N ARG A 84 -15.45 -72.19 -10.52
CA ARG A 84 -14.03 -72.54 -10.69
C ARG A 84 -13.15 -71.81 -9.66
N PRO A 85 -12.18 -72.49 -9.02
CA PRO A 85 -11.20 -71.88 -8.12
C PRO A 85 -10.04 -71.27 -8.92
N ASP A 86 -10.22 -70.05 -9.42
CA ASP A 86 -9.15 -69.35 -10.18
C ASP A 86 -9.13 -67.82 -9.92
N ILE A 87 -9.66 -67.42 -8.76
CA ILE A 87 -9.83 -66.01 -8.37
C ILE A 87 -8.49 -65.41 -7.88
N ALA A 88 -7.54 -66.23 -7.43
CA ALA A 88 -6.25 -65.77 -6.92
C ALA A 88 -5.36 -65.14 -8.01
N GLU A 89 -5.30 -65.73 -9.21
CA GLU A 89 -4.38 -65.26 -10.26
C GLU A 89 -4.88 -63.98 -10.96
N ARG A 90 -6.22 -63.80 -11.04
CA ARG A 90 -6.82 -62.54 -11.53
C ARG A 90 -6.59 -61.35 -10.61
N SER A 91 -6.42 -61.56 -9.30
CA SER A 91 -6.15 -60.48 -8.35
C SER A 91 -4.73 -59.90 -8.51
N ALA A 92 -3.74 -60.72 -8.87
CA ALA A 92 -2.35 -60.31 -9.06
C ALA A 92 -2.16 -59.46 -10.33
N ALA A 93 -2.94 -59.71 -11.39
CA ALA A 93 -2.92 -58.92 -12.61
C ALA A 93 -3.46 -57.48 -12.41
N VAL A 94 -4.39 -57.28 -11.47
CA VAL A 94 -4.96 -55.97 -11.14
C VAL A 94 -4.04 -55.14 -10.23
N ALA A 95 -3.20 -55.78 -9.41
CA ALA A 95 -2.28 -55.08 -8.51
C ALA A 95 -1.05 -54.45 -9.20
N ARG A 96 -0.57 -55.05 -10.31
CA ARG A 96 0.61 -54.56 -11.06
C ARG A 96 0.49 -53.12 -11.62
N PRO A 97 -0.66 -52.67 -12.18
CA PRO A 97 -0.79 -51.29 -12.64
C PRO A 97 -0.83 -50.25 -11.50
N ILE A 98 -1.27 -50.61 -10.30
CA ILE A 98 -1.33 -49.70 -9.14
C ILE A 98 0.09 -49.33 -8.67
N LEU A 99 0.99 -50.31 -8.60
CA LEU A 99 2.39 -50.12 -8.20
C LEU A 99 3.20 -49.27 -9.21
N LYS A 100 3.00 -49.47 -10.52
CA LYS A 100 3.65 -48.63 -11.55
C LYS A 100 3.22 -47.17 -11.44
N ARG A 101 1.95 -46.91 -11.09
CA ARG A 101 1.42 -45.56 -10.91
C ARG A 101 2.00 -44.84 -9.69
N ALA A 102 2.19 -45.55 -8.58
CA ALA A 102 2.83 -45.00 -7.38
C ALA A 102 4.29 -44.61 -7.63
N ARG A 103 5.02 -45.40 -8.43
CA ARG A 103 6.41 -45.09 -8.82
C ARG A 103 6.50 -43.86 -9.71
N GLN A 104 5.62 -43.74 -10.71
CA GLN A 104 5.53 -42.55 -11.56
C GLN A 104 5.17 -41.29 -10.76
N GLN A 105 4.33 -41.40 -9.72
CA GLN A 105 4.02 -40.26 -8.84
C GLN A 105 5.23 -39.79 -8.03
N ARG A 106 6.04 -40.74 -7.53
CA ARG A 106 7.30 -40.41 -6.83
C ARG A 106 8.31 -39.78 -7.79
N GLU A 107 8.45 -40.31 -9.00
CA GLU A 107 9.33 -39.71 -10.01
C GLU A 107 8.87 -38.32 -10.44
N LEU A 108 7.57 -38.06 -10.57
CA LEU A 108 7.06 -36.75 -10.97
C LEU A 108 7.19 -35.73 -9.82
N ALA A 109 6.97 -36.14 -8.57
CA ALA A 109 7.29 -35.32 -7.40
C ALA A 109 8.80 -35.04 -7.30
N LYS A 110 9.63 -36.03 -7.61
CA LYS A 110 11.09 -35.90 -7.64
C LYS A 110 11.57 -35.00 -8.77
N MET A 111 10.99 -35.07 -9.97
CA MET A 111 11.26 -34.13 -11.08
C MET A 111 10.84 -32.69 -10.74
N LEU A 112 9.81 -32.53 -9.90
CA LEU A 112 9.40 -31.23 -9.39
C LEU A 112 10.37 -30.69 -8.34
N GLU A 113 10.86 -31.54 -7.44
CA GLU A 113 11.94 -31.22 -6.49
C GLU A 113 13.27 -30.95 -7.20
N GLU A 114 13.54 -31.65 -8.31
CA GLU A 114 14.75 -31.50 -9.13
C GLU A 114 14.69 -30.28 -10.08
N GLY A 115 13.62 -29.47 -10.04
CA GLY A 115 13.63 -28.08 -10.55
C GLY A 115 13.66 -27.89 -12.07
N GLY A 116 13.35 -28.92 -12.86
CA GLY A 116 13.76 -28.98 -14.27
C GLY A 116 12.94 -28.29 -15.36
N GLY A 117 11.87 -27.51 -15.10
CA GLY A 117 11.22 -26.83 -16.26
C GLY A 117 9.96 -26.01 -16.07
N LEU A 118 9.32 -26.01 -14.89
CA LEU A 118 8.09 -25.23 -14.64
C LEU A 118 8.21 -24.30 -13.43
N GLN A 119 9.43 -23.95 -13.00
CA GLN A 119 9.60 -22.86 -12.06
C GLN A 119 9.27 -21.55 -12.78
N VAL A 120 8.01 -21.13 -12.67
CA VAL A 120 7.61 -19.78 -13.03
C VAL A 120 8.41 -18.82 -12.15
N ASP A 121 9.20 -17.95 -12.77
CA ASP A 121 9.93 -16.91 -12.05
C ASP A 121 8.94 -15.86 -11.53
N TRP A 122 8.37 -16.15 -10.37
CA TRP A 122 7.39 -15.29 -9.71
C TRP A 122 7.97 -13.92 -9.34
N ARG A 123 9.31 -13.77 -9.29
CA ARG A 123 9.96 -12.48 -9.00
C ARG A 123 9.72 -11.45 -10.08
N THR A 124 9.45 -11.88 -11.32
CA THR A 124 9.08 -10.99 -12.42
C THR A 124 7.75 -10.26 -12.19
N TYR A 125 6.90 -10.79 -11.30
CA TYR A 125 5.62 -10.19 -10.92
C TYR A 125 5.72 -9.22 -9.74
N ARG A 126 6.92 -9.00 -9.16
CA ARG A 126 7.11 -8.04 -8.06
C ARG A 126 6.82 -6.62 -8.52
N ILE A 127 6.11 -5.85 -7.71
CA ILE A 127 5.90 -4.42 -7.92
C ILE A 127 7.27 -3.72 -7.95
N PRO A 128 7.55 -2.87 -8.96
CA PRO A 128 8.82 -2.15 -9.05
C PRO A 128 9.08 -1.29 -7.80
N PRO A 129 10.34 -1.13 -7.38
CA PRO A 129 10.67 -0.42 -6.14
C PRO A 129 10.20 1.04 -6.14
N ASP A 130 10.23 1.71 -7.28
CA ASP A 130 9.76 3.11 -7.40
C ASP A 130 8.26 3.24 -7.14
N GLU A 131 7.46 2.34 -7.72
CA GLU A 131 6.00 2.29 -7.52
C GLU A 131 5.65 1.91 -6.09
N ARG A 132 6.38 0.95 -5.51
CA ARG A 132 6.26 0.57 -4.09
C ARG A 132 6.50 1.79 -3.19
N GLN A 133 7.61 2.49 -3.39
CA GLN A 133 7.98 3.63 -2.57
C GLN A 133 6.98 4.78 -2.70
N ALA A 134 6.48 5.04 -3.91
CA ALA A 134 5.45 6.03 -4.16
C ALA A 134 4.15 5.69 -3.40
N MET A 135 3.69 4.44 -3.49
CA MET A 135 2.47 3.98 -2.82
C MET A 135 2.60 4.04 -1.29
N ILE A 136 3.72 3.55 -0.74
CA ILE A 136 3.99 3.60 0.70
C ILE A 136 4.05 5.05 1.21
N SER A 137 4.78 5.93 0.52
CA SER A 137 4.91 7.34 0.90
C SER A 137 3.55 8.05 0.90
N HIS A 138 2.71 7.76 -0.11
CA HIS A 138 1.37 8.31 -0.21
C HIS A 138 0.48 7.84 0.96
N TYR A 139 0.38 6.51 1.16
CA TYR A 139 -0.46 5.95 2.20
C TYR A 139 0.00 6.33 3.61
N TYR A 140 1.32 6.36 3.86
CA TYR A 140 1.89 6.86 5.11
C TYR A 140 1.47 8.31 5.38
N SER A 141 1.50 9.18 4.35
CA SER A 141 1.09 10.58 4.49
C SER A 141 -0.39 10.70 4.85
N VAL A 142 -1.25 9.87 4.27
CA VAL A 142 -2.68 9.78 4.62
C VAL A 142 -2.86 9.34 6.09
N LYS A 143 -2.16 8.29 6.54
CA LYS A 143 -2.18 7.83 7.94
C LYS A 143 -1.73 8.93 8.92
N VAL A 144 -0.65 9.65 8.60
CA VAL A 144 -0.18 10.79 9.42
C VAL A 144 -1.24 11.87 9.51
N LEU A 145 -1.83 12.28 8.39
CA LEU A 145 -2.88 13.30 8.37
C LEU A 145 -4.12 12.87 9.14
N HIS A 146 -4.55 11.63 8.99
CA HIS A 146 -5.66 11.07 9.76
C HIS A 146 -5.37 11.14 11.27
N ARG A 147 -4.18 10.68 11.70
CA ARG A 147 -3.79 10.77 13.12
C ARG A 147 -3.75 12.20 13.63
N ALA A 148 -3.20 13.13 12.86
CA ALA A 148 -3.14 14.54 13.25
C ALA A 148 -4.54 15.13 13.45
N ARG A 149 -5.49 14.80 12.57
CA ARG A 149 -6.90 15.21 12.71
C ARG A 149 -7.56 14.61 13.95
N THR A 150 -7.34 13.32 14.22
CA THR A 150 -7.88 12.64 15.41
C THR A 150 -7.32 13.27 16.69
N GLN A 151 -6.03 13.59 16.72
CA GLN A 151 -5.40 14.26 17.87
C GLN A 151 -5.92 15.69 18.06
N ASP A 152 -6.12 16.45 16.99
CA ASP A 152 -6.68 17.81 17.07
C ASP A 152 -8.14 17.81 17.56
N SER A 153 -8.94 16.87 17.06
CA SER A 153 -10.32 16.64 17.54
C SER A 153 -10.34 16.27 19.02
N PHE A 154 -9.49 15.34 19.45
CA PHE A 154 -9.37 14.95 20.85
C PHE A 154 -8.97 16.13 21.74
N HIS A 155 -7.93 16.88 21.36
CA HIS A 155 -7.48 18.04 22.12
C HIS A 155 -8.54 19.14 22.20
N SER A 156 -9.30 19.34 21.11
CA SER A 156 -10.43 20.26 21.09
C SER A 156 -11.55 19.82 22.04
N ALA A 157 -11.86 18.52 22.10
CA ALA A 157 -12.83 17.96 23.04
C ALA A 157 -12.39 18.14 24.49
N VAL A 158 -11.13 17.84 24.81
CA VAL A 158 -10.56 18.03 26.16
C VAL A 158 -10.61 19.50 26.59
N LYS A 159 -10.24 20.44 25.70
CA LYS A 159 -10.34 21.88 25.98
C LYS A 159 -11.78 22.29 26.28
N LYS A 160 -12.75 21.82 25.49
CA LYS A 160 -14.18 22.10 25.73
C LYS A 160 -14.64 21.54 27.07
N ALA A 161 -14.25 20.32 27.42
CA ALA A 161 -14.60 19.71 28.70
C ALA A 161 -14.01 20.47 29.90
N ILE A 162 -12.75 20.92 29.80
CA ILE A 162 -12.11 21.74 30.84
C ILE A 162 -12.84 23.08 31.00
N LEU A 163 -13.19 23.74 29.89
CA LEU A 163 -13.94 25.00 29.92
C LEU A 163 -15.33 24.82 30.52
N ALA A 164 -16.06 23.76 30.15
CA ALA A 164 -17.36 23.44 30.72
C ALA A 164 -17.27 23.21 32.22
N LYS A 165 -16.32 22.38 32.68
CA LYS A 165 -16.10 22.13 34.11
C LYS A 165 -15.75 23.40 34.89
N LYS A 166 -14.99 24.32 34.27
CA LYS A 166 -14.68 25.62 34.88
C LYS A 166 -15.95 26.47 35.05
N GLN A 167 -16.80 26.53 34.03
CA GLN A 167 -18.08 27.23 34.09
C GLN A 167 -18.99 26.65 35.18
N ASP A 168 -19.07 25.32 35.30
CA ASP A 168 -19.85 24.66 36.34
C ASP A 168 -19.32 24.94 37.75
N ALA A 169 -17.99 24.97 37.92
CA ALA A 169 -17.35 25.30 39.19
C ALA A 169 -17.61 26.77 39.58
N ASP A 170 -17.53 27.69 38.63
CA ASP A 170 -17.84 29.11 38.85
C ASP A 170 -19.31 29.28 39.28
N LEU A 171 -20.26 28.58 38.63
CA LEU A 171 -21.68 28.55 39.02
C LEU A 171 -21.91 27.91 40.40
N SER A 172 -21.16 26.86 40.72
CA SER A 172 -21.27 26.17 42.02
C SER A 172 -20.77 27.06 43.16
N LEU A 173 -19.69 27.82 42.97
CA LEU A 173 -19.19 28.78 43.96
C LEU A 173 -20.21 29.88 44.27
N ASP A 174 -20.97 30.33 43.26
CA ASP A 174 -22.07 31.28 43.45
C ASP A 174 -23.23 30.68 44.28
N ILE A 175 -23.47 29.37 44.18
CA ILE A 175 -24.48 28.65 44.96
C ILE A 175 -23.98 28.33 46.38
N ASP A 176 -22.74 27.84 46.52
CA ASP A 176 -22.15 27.44 47.82
C ASP A 176 -21.87 28.63 48.73
N ARG A 177 -21.68 29.83 48.18
CA ARG A 177 -21.75 31.07 48.97
C ARG A 177 -23.04 31.20 49.78
N ARG A 178 -24.10 30.46 49.42
CA ARG A 178 -25.37 30.42 50.17
C ARG A 178 -25.50 29.21 51.11
N LYS A 179 -24.64 28.18 51.03
CA LYS A 179 -24.77 26.96 51.85
C LYS A 179 -23.40 26.41 52.25
N HIS A 180 -23.08 26.47 53.54
CA HIS A 180 -21.86 25.91 54.11
C HIS A 180 -21.89 24.37 54.15
N LYS A 181 -21.39 23.69 53.11
CA LYS A 181 -20.99 22.28 53.20
C LYS A 181 -19.63 22.04 52.58
N THR A 182 -18.85 21.19 53.22
CA THR A 182 -17.47 20.86 52.86
C THR A 182 -17.42 19.84 51.70
N PRO A 183 -16.49 19.98 50.74
CA PRO A 183 -16.40 19.12 49.58
C PRO A 183 -15.75 17.76 49.89
N THR A 184 -16.42 16.67 49.47
CA THR A 184 -15.90 15.31 49.52
C THR A 184 -14.98 15.06 48.31
N VAL A 185 -13.70 14.78 48.55
CA VAL A 185 -12.71 14.47 47.51
C VAL A 185 -12.95 13.06 46.97
N VAL A 186 -13.40 12.96 45.72
CA VAL A 186 -13.52 11.69 44.99
C VAL A 186 -12.14 11.25 44.51
N LYS A 187 -11.69 10.06 44.92
CA LYS A 187 -10.46 9.45 44.43
C LYS A 187 -10.65 9.02 42.98
N GLN A 188 -9.76 9.47 42.09
CA GLN A 188 -9.72 9.01 40.70
C GLN A 188 -8.94 7.71 40.62
N ASP A 189 -9.60 6.63 40.22
CA ASP A 189 -8.93 5.36 39.93
C ASP A 189 -8.10 5.52 38.64
N ALA A 190 -6.84 5.08 38.70
CA ALA A 190 -5.91 5.18 37.58
C ALA A 190 -6.34 4.23 36.46
N ILE A 191 -6.68 4.78 35.29
CA ILE A 191 -6.97 3.99 34.10
C ILE A 191 -5.64 3.45 33.54
N GLU A 192 -5.51 2.13 33.50
CA GLU A 192 -4.35 1.46 32.89
C GLU A 192 -4.37 1.67 31.38
N VAL A 193 -3.40 2.43 30.87
CA VAL A 193 -3.29 2.75 29.44
C VAL A 193 -2.56 1.61 28.74
N SER A 194 -3.31 0.74 28.08
CA SER A 194 -2.76 -0.31 27.21
C SER A 194 -1.89 0.32 26.11
N SER A 195 -0.68 -0.22 25.91
CA SER A 195 0.28 0.26 24.91
C SER A 195 -0.25 0.00 23.50
N MET A 196 -0.87 1.00 22.89
CA MET A 196 -1.31 0.91 21.50
C MET A 196 -0.12 0.74 20.55
N PRO A 197 -0.21 -0.13 19.52
CA PRO A 197 0.84 -0.26 18.52
C PRO A 197 1.11 1.08 17.84
N ALA A 198 2.36 1.31 17.45
CA ALA A 198 2.72 2.57 16.80
C ALA A 198 1.87 2.76 15.52
N PHE A 199 1.23 3.92 15.40
CA PHE A 199 0.26 4.26 14.34
C PHE A 199 0.74 4.05 12.89
N TRP A 200 2.05 3.95 12.68
CA TRP A 200 2.68 3.85 11.37
C TRP A 200 2.94 2.40 10.95
N HIS A 201 2.74 1.43 11.86
CA HIS A 201 2.80 0.02 11.50
C HIS A 201 1.66 -0.34 10.55
N PHE A 202 1.97 -1.19 9.59
CA PHE A 202 1.01 -1.73 8.64
C PHE A 202 0.78 -3.20 8.97
N THR A 203 -0.46 -3.64 8.86
CA THR A 203 -0.75 -5.08 8.93
C THR A 203 -0.43 -5.74 7.60
N ASP A 204 -0.27 -7.07 7.59
CA ASP A 204 -0.04 -7.83 6.36
C ASP A 204 -1.21 -7.64 5.37
N GLU A 205 -2.44 -7.48 5.86
CA GLU A 205 -3.63 -7.19 5.04
C GLU A 205 -3.56 -5.81 4.38
N GLU A 206 -3.08 -4.78 5.10
CA GLU A 206 -2.88 -3.45 4.52
C GLU A 206 -1.82 -3.50 3.40
N PHE A 207 -0.74 -4.26 3.59
CA PHE A 207 0.25 -4.47 2.53
C PHE A 207 -0.37 -5.19 1.32
N LEU A 208 -1.13 -6.27 1.53
CA LEU A 208 -1.79 -7.00 0.44
C LEU A 208 -2.77 -6.10 -0.34
N MET A 209 -3.52 -5.25 0.35
CA MET A 209 -4.40 -4.25 -0.27
C MET A 209 -3.59 -3.30 -1.16
N LEU A 210 -2.49 -2.73 -0.64
CA LEU A 210 -1.66 -1.79 -1.42
C LEU A 210 -0.95 -2.48 -2.59
N ILE A 211 -0.54 -3.75 -2.45
CA ILE A 211 0.01 -4.59 -3.53
C ILE A 211 -1.05 -4.76 -4.62
N ALA A 212 -2.29 -5.09 -4.26
CA ALA A 212 -3.37 -5.25 -5.22
C ALA A 212 -3.65 -3.96 -6.00
N MET A 213 -3.69 -2.82 -5.32
CA MET A 213 -3.87 -1.51 -5.97
C MET A 213 -2.71 -1.18 -6.93
N SER A 214 -1.48 -1.49 -6.53
CA SER A 214 -0.27 -1.27 -7.35
C SER A 214 -0.27 -2.18 -8.58
N ALA A 215 -0.57 -3.47 -8.40
CA ALA A 215 -0.69 -4.44 -9.49
C ALA A 215 -1.80 -4.05 -10.48
N GLN A 216 -2.92 -3.53 -9.98
CA GLN A 216 -4.02 -3.05 -10.83
C GLN A 216 -3.62 -1.79 -11.61
N ALA A 217 -2.85 -0.87 -11.01
CA ALA A 217 -2.31 0.29 -11.73
C ALA A 217 -1.35 -0.15 -12.85
N LEU A 218 -0.60 -1.23 -12.64
CA LEU A 218 0.35 -1.80 -13.58
C LEU A 218 -0.26 -2.80 -14.58
N ILE A 219 -1.57 -3.06 -14.54
CA ILE A 219 -2.24 -4.12 -15.34
C ILE A 219 -1.97 -4.03 -16.86
N LYS A 220 -1.67 -2.84 -17.38
CA LYS A 220 -1.38 -2.63 -18.81
C LYS A 220 0.05 -3.06 -19.18
N THR A 221 0.95 -3.15 -18.22
CA THR A 221 2.35 -3.53 -18.39
C THR A 221 2.53 -5.05 -18.24
N THR A 222 3.40 -5.66 -19.03
CA THR A 222 3.80 -7.07 -18.87
C THR A 222 4.88 -7.18 -17.80
N PRO A 223 4.85 -8.16 -16.88
CA PRO A 223 3.91 -9.30 -16.79
C PRO A 223 2.66 -9.06 -15.92
N PHE A 224 2.45 -7.83 -15.43
CA PHE A 224 1.42 -7.52 -14.42
C PHE A 224 -0.04 -7.75 -14.87
N CYS A 225 -0.29 -7.93 -16.16
CA CYS A 225 -1.62 -8.35 -16.63
C CYS A 225 -2.06 -9.71 -16.09
N ASP A 226 -1.12 -10.57 -15.71
CA ASP A 226 -1.38 -11.91 -15.17
C ASP A 226 -0.99 -12.01 -13.69
N HIS A 227 -0.76 -10.86 -13.04
CA HIS A 227 -0.46 -10.79 -11.61
C HIS A 227 -1.59 -11.42 -10.78
N PRO A 228 -1.29 -12.21 -9.72
CA PRO A 228 -2.30 -12.88 -8.90
C PRO A 228 -3.39 -11.96 -8.36
N ALA A 229 -3.02 -10.76 -7.91
CA ALA A 229 -3.97 -9.75 -7.41
C ALA A 229 -4.94 -9.18 -8.46
N ASN A 230 -4.67 -9.39 -9.76
CA ASN A 230 -5.56 -8.98 -10.85
C ASN A 230 -6.51 -10.11 -11.28
N LYS A 231 -6.33 -11.33 -10.76
CA LYS A 231 -7.22 -12.46 -11.06
C LYS A 231 -8.55 -12.25 -10.34
N GLY A 232 -9.65 -12.24 -11.10
CA GLY A 232 -11.00 -12.04 -10.58
C GLY A 232 -11.58 -10.62 -10.76
N LEU A 233 -10.81 -9.68 -11.32
CA LEU A 233 -11.39 -8.40 -11.74
C LEU A 233 -12.32 -8.60 -12.94
N PRO A 234 -13.49 -7.93 -12.99
CA PRO A 234 -14.40 -8.05 -14.12
C PRO A 234 -13.72 -7.62 -15.43
N GLU A 235 -13.90 -8.44 -16.47
CA GLU A 235 -13.32 -8.31 -17.82
C GLU A 235 -13.45 -6.95 -18.56
N PRO A 236 -14.38 -5.99 -18.26
CA PRO A 236 -14.37 -4.67 -18.91
C PRO A 236 -13.00 -3.96 -18.96
N PHE A 237 -12.10 -4.24 -18.02
CA PHE A 237 -10.75 -3.67 -18.01
C PHE A 237 -9.73 -4.41 -18.88
N ARG A 238 -9.96 -5.69 -19.22
CA ARG A 238 -8.99 -6.51 -19.97
C ARG A 238 -9.13 -6.34 -21.49
N ARG A 239 -10.36 -6.13 -21.99
CA ARG A 239 -10.65 -6.10 -23.44
C ARG A 239 -10.20 -4.84 -24.20
N GLN A 240 -9.77 -3.76 -23.54
CA GLN A 240 -9.26 -2.58 -24.24
C GLN A 240 -7.88 -2.80 -24.90
N LYS A 241 -7.15 -3.88 -24.55
CA LYS A 241 -5.78 -4.14 -25.04
C LYS A 241 -5.65 -4.34 -26.55
N SER A 242 -6.69 -4.77 -27.28
CA SER A 242 -6.55 -5.09 -28.71
C SER A 242 -6.81 -3.94 -29.66
N LYS A 243 -7.45 -2.84 -29.21
CA LYS A 243 -7.81 -1.71 -30.09
C LYS A 243 -6.91 -0.48 -29.95
N GLU A 244 -6.27 -0.26 -28.81
CA GLU A 244 -5.46 0.95 -28.55
C GLU A 244 -3.95 0.82 -28.84
N ALA A 245 -3.45 -0.39 -29.15
CA ALA A 245 -2.03 -0.63 -29.46
C ALA A 245 -1.53 0.10 -30.74
N LYS A 246 -2.39 0.85 -31.44
CA LYS A 246 -2.01 1.67 -32.60
C LYS A 246 -1.90 3.19 -32.31
N GLN A 247 -2.16 3.68 -31.10
CA GLN A 247 -2.33 5.15 -30.91
C GLN A 247 -1.58 5.86 -29.76
N SER A 248 -0.80 5.19 -28.91
CA SER A 248 -0.20 5.90 -27.75
C SER A 248 1.33 5.90 -27.72
N THR A 249 1.93 6.94 -28.29
CA THR A 249 3.37 7.25 -28.28
C THR A 249 3.72 8.53 -27.51
N LEU A 250 2.90 8.96 -26.54
CA LEU A 250 3.15 10.21 -25.78
C LEU A 250 2.91 10.06 -24.26
N GLY A 251 3.94 9.58 -23.56
CA GLY A 251 4.53 10.22 -22.37
C GLY A 251 3.67 10.61 -21.15
N SER A 252 2.73 9.79 -20.67
CA SER A 252 2.07 10.05 -19.36
C SER A 252 2.40 8.98 -18.32
N SER A 253 3.16 9.39 -17.29
CA SER A 253 3.59 8.58 -16.14
C SER A 253 2.41 7.85 -15.49
N ALA A 254 2.58 6.56 -15.21
CA ALA A 254 1.55 5.70 -14.61
C ALA A 254 1.21 6.09 -13.16
N VAL A 255 2.15 6.73 -12.46
CA VAL A 255 2.08 7.09 -11.04
C VAL A 255 0.93 8.07 -10.74
N ASP A 256 0.67 9.03 -11.64
CA ASP A 256 -0.41 10.01 -11.45
C ASP A 256 -1.82 9.38 -11.52
N ARG A 257 -1.97 8.23 -12.19
CA ARG A 257 -3.28 7.57 -12.35
C ARG A 257 -3.69 6.76 -11.12
N ALA A 258 -2.74 6.24 -10.34
CA ALA A 258 -3.02 5.50 -9.11
C ALA A 258 -3.45 6.42 -7.96
N ALA A 259 -2.83 7.59 -7.83
CA ALA A 259 -3.14 8.58 -6.80
C ALA A 259 -4.56 9.18 -6.92
N VAL A 260 -5.16 9.17 -8.11
CA VAL A 260 -6.54 9.65 -8.34
C VAL A 260 -7.58 8.64 -7.83
N ARG A 261 -7.31 7.33 -7.86
CA ARG A 261 -8.28 6.29 -7.45
C ARG A 261 -8.40 6.10 -5.93
N LEU A 262 -7.37 6.44 -5.16
CA LEU A 262 -7.39 6.38 -3.69
C LEU A 262 -8.37 7.38 -3.04
N ARG A 263 -8.94 8.33 -3.79
CA ARG A 263 -10.01 9.21 -3.29
C ARG A 263 -11.39 8.55 -3.26
N CYS A 264 -11.55 7.34 -3.80
CA CYS A 264 -12.86 6.72 -3.99
C CYS A 264 -13.09 5.43 -3.18
N VAL A 265 -12.09 4.93 -2.45
CA VAL A 265 -12.23 3.70 -1.66
C VAL A 265 -12.24 4.04 -0.18
N GLY A 266 -13.44 4.18 0.38
CA GLY A 266 -13.68 4.14 1.82
C GLY A 266 -13.92 5.49 2.49
N ASP A 267 -15.11 6.07 2.28
CA ASP A 267 -15.73 6.90 3.32
C ASP A 267 -17.26 6.80 3.22
N ASN A 268 -17.85 5.89 4.00
CA ASN A 268 -19.28 5.93 4.36
C ASN A 268 -19.54 6.98 5.46
N SER A 269 -18.60 7.90 5.72
CA SER A 269 -18.86 9.12 6.47
C SER A 269 -18.81 10.31 5.51
N SER A 270 -19.96 10.63 4.91
CA SER A 270 -20.14 11.92 4.24
C SER A 270 -20.17 13.02 5.30
N ILE A 271 -19.01 13.43 5.81
CA ILE A 271 -18.86 14.70 6.53
C ILE A 271 -18.64 15.75 5.44
N PRO A 272 -19.61 16.64 5.16
CA PRO A 272 -19.46 17.65 4.13
C PRO A 272 -18.28 18.56 4.51
N ILE A 273 -17.22 18.50 3.71
CA ILE A 273 -16.15 19.50 3.73
C ILE A 273 -16.82 20.84 3.41
N GLY A 274 -17.01 21.65 4.44
CA GLY A 274 -17.54 22.99 4.35
C GLY A 274 -16.75 23.79 3.33
N ARG A 275 -17.36 24.01 2.17
CA ARG A 275 -16.93 24.99 1.17
C ARG A 275 -16.83 26.34 1.89
N LEU A 276 -15.62 26.86 2.05
CA LEU A 276 -15.40 28.27 2.35
C LEU A 276 -16.12 29.08 1.28
N ARG A 277 -17.27 29.66 1.64
CA ARG A 277 -17.99 30.64 0.83
C ARG A 277 -17.06 31.85 0.67
N SER A 278 -16.52 32.00 -0.52
CA SER A 278 -15.94 33.28 -0.95
C SER A 278 -17.10 34.26 -1.19
N PRO A 279 -17.05 35.51 -0.68
CA PRO A 279 -18.09 36.49 -0.93
C PRO A 279 -17.92 37.03 -2.34
N THR A 280 -18.73 36.53 -3.27
CA THR A 280 -18.86 37.12 -4.62
C THR A 280 -19.66 38.42 -4.51
N GLY A 281 -18.94 39.54 -4.54
CA GLY A 281 -19.50 40.84 -4.89
C GLY A 281 -19.95 40.85 -6.34
N LYS A 282 -21.14 41.38 -6.58
CA LYS A 282 -21.70 41.66 -7.92
C LYS A 282 -21.01 42.90 -8.47
N GLY A 283 -20.48 42.80 -9.68
CA GLY A 283 -19.96 43.92 -10.46
C GLY A 283 -19.93 43.50 -11.92
N HIS A 284 -20.97 43.88 -12.64
CA HIS A 284 -21.22 43.63 -14.05
C HIS A 284 -20.53 44.75 -14.84
N ASP A 285 -19.65 44.44 -15.79
CA ASP A 285 -19.59 45.15 -17.08
C ASP A 285 -18.62 44.52 -18.11
N GLN A 286 -19.22 44.12 -19.23
CA GLN A 286 -18.83 44.24 -20.64
C GLN A 286 -17.42 43.86 -21.16
N LEU A 287 -17.45 42.80 -22.00
CA LEU A 287 -16.72 42.48 -23.26
C LEU A 287 -15.80 43.57 -23.87
N PRO A 288 -14.71 43.22 -24.61
CA PRO A 288 -14.82 42.45 -25.86
C PRO A 288 -13.75 41.38 -26.17
N GLN A 289 -14.04 40.66 -27.25
CA GLN A 289 -13.45 39.44 -27.80
C GLN A 289 -12.04 39.59 -28.43
N LEU A 290 -11.49 38.42 -28.78
CA LEU A 290 -10.38 38.08 -29.69
C LEU A 290 -8.95 38.04 -29.11
N ALA A 291 -8.48 36.81 -28.83
CA ALA A 291 -7.19 36.30 -29.33
C ALA A 291 -7.08 34.77 -29.10
N THR A 292 -6.48 34.10 -30.07
CA THR A 292 -6.32 32.65 -30.22
C THR A 292 -5.54 31.99 -29.06
N ALA A 293 -6.19 31.08 -28.34
CA ALA A 293 -5.58 30.33 -27.24
C ALA A 293 -4.69 29.18 -27.75
N THR A 294 -3.38 29.36 -27.64
CA THR A 294 -2.41 28.26 -27.57
C THR A 294 -2.76 27.34 -26.41
N LYS A 295 -2.94 26.03 -26.68
CA LYS A 295 -3.18 25.00 -25.66
C LYS A 295 -2.08 25.00 -24.60
N SER A 296 -2.34 25.65 -23.47
CA SER A 296 -1.52 25.49 -22.27
C SER A 296 -1.67 24.05 -21.77
N PRO A 297 -0.57 23.32 -21.52
CA PRO A 297 -0.65 22.01 -20.88
C PRO A 297 -1.31 22.15 -19.51
N ALA A 298 -2.16 21.18 -19.16
CA ALA A 298 -2.87 21.14 -17.89
C ALA A 298 -1.87 21.28 -16.71
N PRO A 299 -2.22 22.02 -15.65
CA PRO A 299 -1.34 22.21 -14.51
C PRO A 299 -1.08 20.85 -13.86
N LYS A 300 0.13 20.34 -14.05
CA LYS A 300 0.64 19.18 -13.32
C LYS A 300 0.55 19.52 -11.84
N GLY A 301 0.02 18.60 -11.04
CA GLY A 301 -0.10 18.76 -9.59
C GLY A 301 1.25 19.22 -9.05
N VAL A 302 1.25 20.36 -8.38
CA VAL A 302 2.47 20.94 -7.81
C VAL A 302 2.97 19.97 -6.74
N ASP A 303 4.08 19.30 -7.02
CA ASP A 303 4.75 18.42 -6.05
C ASP A 303 5.17 19.28 -4.86
N ILE A 304 4.56 19.00 -3.70
CA ILE A 304 4.81 19.73 -2.47
C ILE A 304 6.29 19.60 -2.06
N ASP A 305 6.93 18.47 -2.36
CA ASP A 305 8.36 18.29 -2.10
C ASP A 305 9.22 19.18 -3.03
N GLU A 306 8.80 19.38 -4.28
CA GLU A 306 9.44 20.33 -5.21
C GLU A 306 9.26 21.79 -4.75
N VAL A 307 8.10 22.14 -4.18
CA VAL A 307 7.89 23.46 -3.56
C VAL A 307 8.84 23.67 -2.37
N PHE A 308 8.99 22.68 -1.49
CA PHE A 308 9.93 22.78 -0.37
C PHE A 308 11.40 22.81 -0.84
N ARG A 309 11.75 22.13 -1.94
CA ARG A 309 13.08 22.27 -2.58
C ARG A 309 13.31 23.67 -3.14
N ARG A 310 12.28 24.33 -3.66
CA ARG A 310 12.35 25.72 -4.15
C ARG A 310 12.38 26.78 -3.05
N PHE A 311 11.95 26.46 -1.83
CA PHE A 311 12.09 27.35 -0.66
C PHE A 311 13.47 27.26 0.00
N THR A 312 14.27 26.25 -0.31
CA THR A 312 15.60 26.02 0.27
C THR A 312 16.84 26.53 -0.50
N PRO A 313 16.81 27.06 -1.75
CA PRO A 313 18.02 27.52 -2.45
C PRO A 313 18.74 28.63 -1.66
N ARG A 314 17.99 29.66 -1.26
CA ARG A 314 18.54 30.81 -0.53
C ARG A 314 19.18 30.45 0.82
N LEU A 315 18.71 29.40 1.50
CA LEU A 315 19.30 28.95 2.77
C LEU A 315 20.54 28.08 2.56
N ARG A 316 20.68 27.43 1.40
CA ARG A 316 21.88 26.70 1.02
C ARG A 316 23.00 27.69 0.69
N ASP A 317 22.68 28.69 -0.13
CA ASP A 317 23.61 29.75 -0.53
C ASP A 317 24.15 30.49 0.71
N ILE A 318 23.29 30.89 1.65
CA ILE A 318 23.71 31.55 2.90
C ILE A 318 24.57 30.62 3.77
N SER A 319 24.28 29.31 3.81
CA SER A 319 25.09 28.36 4.60
C SER A 319 26.45 28.07 3.99
N GLU A 320 26.56 28.03 2.65
CA GLU A 320 27.84 27.87 1.94
C GLU A 320 28.68 29.15 2.03
N GLU A 321 28.05 30.32 1.94
CA GLU A 321 28.71 31.62 2.06
C GLU A 321 29.28 31.83 3.47
N GLN A 322 28.51 31.52 4.53
CA GLN A 322 29.00 31.56 5.91
C GLN A 322 30.07 30.49 6.22
N ALA A 323 29.98 29.32 5.59
CA ALA A 323 30.99 28.27 5.73
C ALA A 323 32.30 28.61 5.00
N ALA A 324 32.23 29.33 3.88
CA ALA A 324 33.40 29.85 3.18
C ALA A 324 34.07 30.99 3.97
N GLU A 325 33.28 31.89 4.56
CA GLU A 325 33.76 33.02 5.36
C GLU A 325 34.49 32.55 6.65
N CYS A 326 33.98 31.50 7.29
CA CYS A 326 34.64 30.86 8.44
C CYS A 326 35.97 30.18 8.08
N ARG A 327 36.15 29.70 6.83
CA ARG A 327 37.42 29.10 6.37
C ARG A 327 38.45 30.15 5.97
N GLY A 328 38.02 31.34 5.54
CA GLY A 328 38.92 32.42 5.10
C GLY A 328 39.56 33.23 6.23
N SER A 329 39.06 33.12 7.47
CA SER A 329 39.51 33.97 8.59
C SER A 329 40.65 33.36 9.43
N GLY A 330 41.17 32.19 9.06
CA GLY A 330 42.09 31.41 9.88
C GLY A 330 43.59 31.58 9.61
N ASP A 331 43.98 32.30 8.55
CA ASP A 331 45.37 32.32 8.10
C ASP A 331 45.99 33.71 8.22
N GLY A 332 46.70 33.96 9.33
CA GLY A 332 47.53 35.16 9.47
C GLY A 332 47.68 35.72 10.87
N ARG A 333 48.25 34.94 11.81
CA ARG A 333 49.02 35.50 12.94
C ARG A 333 49.86 34.42 13.63
N SER A 334 50.83 33.87 12.93
CA SER A 334 52.01 33.26 13.55
C SER A 334 52.96 34.39 13.98
N GLY A 335 52.85 34.82 15.23
CA GLY A 335 53.82 35.72 15.85
C GLY A 335 55.11 34.97 16.21
N PRO A 336 56.31 35.55 15.99
CA PRO A 336 57.56 34.92 16.38
C PRO A 336 57.80 35.15 17.88
N TYR A 337 57.68 34.09 18.69
CA TYR A 337 58.27 34.09 20.03
C TYR A 337 59.77 33.80 19.90
N SER A 338 60.57 34.87 19.92
CA SER A 338 62.01 34.81 20.15
C SER A 338 62.30 34.45 21.60
N ARG A 339 63.22 33.50 21.78
CA ARG A 339 63.90 33.16 23.02
C ARG A 339 64.72 34.33 23.56
N HIS A 340 64.73 34.50 24.88
CA HIS A 340 65.95 34.77 25.65
C HIS A 340 65.84 34.17 27.04
#